data_AF-A0A0F9E5J4-F1
#
_entry.id   AF-A0A0F9E5J4-F1
#
_cell.length_a   1.000
_cell.length_b   1.000
_cell.length_c   1.000
_cell.angle_alpha   90.00
_cell.angle_beta   90.00
_cell.angle_gamma   90.00
#
_symmetry.space_group_name_H-M   'P 1'
#
loop_
_entity.id
_entity.type
_entity.pdbx_description
1 polymer ?
#
loop_
_entity_poly.entity_id
_entity_poly.type
_entity_poly.pdbx_seq_one_letter_code
_entity_poly.pdbx_strand_id
1 'polypeptide(L)'
;MTYTTLENVSDLSLKGLLQFPSTDTPIFYPLILFAIFMVFTLSTFFRELRREGKGNILSSLAVAGFVTTAMATIFSLLDLIQVQIVVLTFVISTVFAIIYLLTK
;
A
#
# COMPACT_ATOMS: atom_id res chain seq x y z
N MET A 1 1.19 -16.54 -22.72
CA MET A 1 0.58 -15.37 -22.07
C MET A 1 0.16 -14.45 -23.20
N THR A 2 -1.14 -14.18 -23.33
CA THR A 2 -1.65 -13.27 -24.34
C THR A 2 -1.63 -11.89 -23.73
N TYR A 3 -0.72 -11.02 -24.18
CA TYR A 3 -0.64 -9.65 -23.68
C TYR A 3 -1.84 -8.86 -24.19
N THR A 4 -2.65 -8.33 -23.29
CA THR A 4 -3.71 -7.38 -23.64
C THR A 4 -3.04 -6.08 -24.05
N THR A 5 -3.12 -5.71 -25.33
CA THR A 5 -2.63 -4.42 -25.83
C THR A 5 -3.66 -3.31 -25.58
N LEU A 6 -3.22 -2.05 -25.56
CA LEU A 6 -4.10 -0.87 -25.40
C LEU A 6 -5.21 -0.76 -26.45
N GLU A 7 -5.08 -1.46 -27.59
CA GLU A 7 -6.11 -1.55 -28.64
C GLU A 7 -7.36 -2.34 -28.21
N ASN A 8 -7.25 -3.23 -27.21
CA ASN A 8 -8.38 -4.02 -26.72
C ASN A 8 -9.23 -3.30 -25.65
N VAL A 9 -8.84 -2.10 -25.24
CA VAL A 9 -9.59 -1.29 -24.28
C VAL A 9 -10.62 -0.46 -25.05
N SER A 10 -11.87 -0.90 -25.05
CA SER A 10 -12.98 -0.28 -25.80
C SER A 10 -13.34 1.14 -25.36
N ASP A 11 -12.99 1.51 -24.12
CA ASP A 11 -13.22 2.85 -23.58
C ASP A 11 -11.89 3.45 -23.08
N LEU A 12 -11.34 4.39 -23.85
CA LEU A 12 -10.18 5.24 -23.53
C LEU A 12 -10.45 6.24 -22.39
N SER A 13 -11.28 5.86 -21.43
CA SER A 13 -11.53 6.62 -20.22
C SER A 13 -10.28 6.62 -19.33
N LEU A 14 -10.05 7.72 -18.60
CA LEU A 14 -8.91 7.86 -17.69
C LEU A 14 -8.90 6.76 -16.61
N LYS A 15 -10.10 6.28 -16.22
CA LYS A 15 -10.27 5.10 -15.36
C LYS A 15 -9.79 3.81 -16.03
N GLY A 16 -10.15 3.57 -17.29
CA GLY A 16 -9.72 2.39 -18.05
C GLY A 16 -8.20 2.34 -18.26
N LEU A 17 -7.57 3.49 -18.49
CA LEU A 17 -6.10 3.59 -18.58
C LEU A 17 -5.41 3.27 -17.25
N LEU A 18 -5.99 3.71 -16.13
CA LEU A 18 -5.46 3.38 -14.81
C LEU A 18 -5.72 1.91 -14.45
N GLN A 19 -6.84 1.30 -14.86
CA GLN A 19 -7.09 -0.12 -14.58
C GLN A 19 -6.25 -1.06 -15.46
N PHE A 20 -5.75 -0.62 -16.60
CA PHE A 20 -5.01 -1.45 -17.56
C PHE A 20 -3.86 -2.28 -16.97
N PRO A 21 -2.95 -1.74 -16.13
CA PRO A 21 -1.87 -2.53 -15.53
C PRO A 21 -2.38 -3.70 -14.67
N SER A 22 -3.55 -3.55 -14.05
CA SER A 22 -4.18 -4.60 -13.24
C SER A 22 -4.84 -5.71 -14.06
N THR A 23 -5.18 -5.44 -15.32
CA THR A 23 -5.79 -6.43 -16.22
C THR A 23 -4.79 -7.47 -16.71
N ASP A 24 -3.56 -7.05 -17.00
CA ASP A 24 -2.46 -7.96 -17.40
C ASP A 24 -1.74 -8.54 -16.17
N THR A 25 -1.61 -7.74 -15.09
CA THR A 25 -0.95 -8.15 -13.85
C THR A 25 -1.76 -7.79 -12.60
N PRO A 26 -2.57 -8.71 -12.04
CA PRO A 26 -3.42 -8.44 -10.88
C PRO A 26 -2.68 -8.00 -9.61
N ILE A 27 -1.37 -8.27 -9.55
CA ILE A 27 -0.49 -7.98 -8.39
C ILE A 27 0.15 -6.58 -8.49
N PHE A 28 -0.04 -5.86 -9.59
CA PHE A 28 0.60 -4.55 -9.83
C PHE A 28 0.32 -3.52 -8.73
N TYR A 29 -0.96 -3.30 -8.39
CA TYR A 29 -1.34 -2.35 -7.35
C TYR A 29 -0.93 -2.78 -5.93
N PRO A 30 -1.08 -4.06 -5.54
CA PRO A 30 -0.46 -4.57 -4.31
C PRO A 30 1.05 -4.29 -4.21
N LEU A 31 1.81 -4.43 -5.30
CA LEU A 31 3.24 -4.13 -5.32
C LEU A 31 3.53 -2.64 -5.10
N ILE A 32 2.72 -1.75 -5.70
CA ILE A 32 2.82 -0.31 -5.46
C ILE A 32 2.56 0.02 -3.99
N LEU A 33 1.50 -0.54 -3.41
CA LEU A 33 1.19 -0.34 -1.99
C LEU A 33 2.32 -0.84 -1.09
N PHE A 34 2.94 -1.98 -1.43
CA PHE A 34 4.10 -2.50 -0.71
C PHE A 34 5.33 -1.59 -0.83
N ALA A 35 5.59 -1.03 -2.01
CA ALA A 35 6.67 -0.08 -2.20
C ALA A 35 6.45 1.19 -1.34
N ILE A 36 5.23 1.71 -1.32
CA ILE A 36 4.85 2.85 -0.45
C ILE A 36 5.07 2.47 1.02
N PHE A 37 4.63 1.29 1.44
CA PHE A 37 4.85 0.79 2.81
C PHE A 37 6.33 0.79 3.20
N MET A 38 7.20 0.27 2.33
CA MET A 38 8.64 0.21 2.58
C MET A 38 9.26 1.61 2.67
N VAL A 39 8.90 2.51 1.74
CA VAL A 39 9.40 3.89 1.75
C VAL A 39 9.02 4.60 3.04
N PHE A 40 7.75 4.50 3.47
CA PHE A 40 7.31 5.13 4.70
C PHE A 40 7.96 4.50 5.93
N THR A 41 8.05 3.16 5.99
CA THR A 41 8.67 2.44 7.11
C THR A 41 10.12 2.85 7.31
N LEU A 42 10.91 2.88 6.23
CA LEU A 42 12.32 3.29 6.30
C LEU A 42 12.45 4.77 6.63
N SER A 43 11.62 5.62 6.02
CA SER A 43 11.65 7.07 6.26
C SER A 43 11.34 7.41 7.72
N THR A 44 10.32 6.78 8.31
CA THR A 44 9.97 6.98 9.72
C THR A 44 11.05 6.41 10.65
N PHE A 45 11.60 5.24 10.33
CA PHE A 45 12.66 4.60 11.12
C PHE A 45 13.94 5.45 11.19
N PHE A 46 14.45 5.89 10.03
CA PHE A 46 15.65 6.76 10.01
C PHE A 46 15.38 8.12 10.63
N ARG A 47 14.14 8.63 10.55
CA ARG A 47 13.76 9.88 11.21
C ARG A 47 13.78 9.73 12.74
N GLU A 48 13.25 8.64 13.28
CA GLU A 48 13.31 8.34 14.72
C GLU A 48 14.76 8.15 15.17
N LEU A 49 15.55 7.37 14.43
CA LEU A 49 16.97 7.14 14.72
C LEU A 49 17.75 8.46 14.81
N ARG A 50 17.45 9.42 13.94
CA ARG A 50 18.10 10.75 13.96
C ARG A 50 17.63 11.63 15.12
N ARG A 51 16.38 11.52 15.57
CA ARG A 51 15.82 12.37 16.64
C ARG A 51 16.12 11.85 18.04
N GLU A 52 16.02 10.54 18.25
CA GLU A 52 16.07 9.93 19.58
C GLU A 52 17.34 9.09 19.80
N GLY A 53 18.17 8.91 18.75
CA GLY A 53 19.38 8.08 18.80
C GLY A 53 19.09 6.57 18.86
N LYS A 54 17.80 6.18 18.91
CA LYS A 54 17.32 4.80 18.89
C LYS A 54 16.20 4.72 17.86
N GLY A 55 16.29 3.76 16.94
CA GLY A 55 15.24 3.53 15.94
C GLY A 55 14.25 2.48 16.44
N ASN A 56 12.95 2.77 16.43
CA ASN A 56 11.91 1.80 16.75
C ASN A 56 11.22 1.32 15.47
N ILE A 57 11.63 0.15 15.00
CA ILE A 57 11.09 -0.40 13.76
C ILE A 57 9.59 -0.76 13.88
N LEU A 58 9.12 -1.13 15.09
CA LEU A 58 7.72 -1.47 15.34
C LEU A 58 6.82 -0.23 15.27
N SER A 59 7.26 0.88 15.86
CA SER A 59 6.61 2.20 15.70
C SER A 59 6.51 2.58 14.23
N SER A 60 7.63 2.44 13.51
CA SER A 60 7.74 2.80 12.10
C SER A 60 6.83 1.96 11.20
N LEU A 61 6.71 0.65 11.46
CA LEU A 61 5.82 -0.28 10.77
C LEU A 61 4.33 0.04 11.02
N ALA A 62 3.97 0.39 12.25
CA ALA A 62 2.59 0.75 12.58
C ALA A 62 2.16 2.03 11.84
N VAL A 63 3.01 3.07 11.85
CA VAL A 63 2.74 4.33 11.14
C VAL A 63 2.65 4.11 9.63
N ALA A 64 3.61 3.38 9.05
CA ALA A 64 3.59 3.07 7.63
C ALA A 64 2.35 2.25 7.24
N GLY A 65 1.94 1.31 8.09
CA GLY A 65 0.72 0.52 7.92
C GLY A 65 -0.52 1.39 7.76
N PHE A 66 -0.74 2.37 8.64
CA PHE A 66 -1.89 3.29 8.53
C PHE A 66 -1.84 4.15 7.28
N VAL A 67 -0.66 4.65 6.89
CA VAL A 67 -0.49 5.41 5.64
C VAL A 67 -0.84 4.53 4.43
N THR A 68 -0.41 3.28 4.42
CA THR A 68 -0.73 2.36 3.33
C THR A 68 -2.19 1.96 3.29
N THR A 69 -2.87 1.83 4.43
CA THR A 69 -4.31 1.60 4.46
C THR A 69 -5.09 2.82 3.95
N ALA A 70 -4.63 4.04 4.26
CA ALA A 70 -5.23 5.25 3.71
C ALA A 70 -5.10 5.30 2.18
N MET A 71 -3.92 4.97 1.64
CA MET A 71 -3.72 4.90 0.19
C MET A 71 -4.50 3.76 -0.46
N ALA A 72 -4.57 2.59 0.18
CA ALA A 72 -5.38 1.47 -0.30
C ALA A 72 -6.86 1.86 -0.38
N THR A 73 -7.38 2.58 0.61
CA THR A 73 -8.76 3.10 0.59
C THR A 73 -8.99 4.02 -0.63
N ILE A 74 -8.06 4.93 -0.91
CA ILE A 74 -8.15 5.81 -2.10
C ILE A 74 -8.14 5.00 -3.40
N PHE A 75 -7.26 4.02 -3.53
CA PHE A 75 -7.20 3.16 -4.71
C PHE A 75 -8.47 2.31 -4.87
N SER A 76 -9.10 1.91 -3.77
CA SER A 76 -10.37 1.17 -3.81
C SER A 76 -11.55 2.06 -4.22
N LEU A 77 -11.57 3.33 -3.81
CA LEU A 77 -12.58 4.31 -4.28
C LEU A 77 -12.50 4.57 -5.80
N LEU A 78 -11.29 4.47 -6.35
CA LEU A 78 -11.04 4.56 -7.80
C LEU A 78 -11.25 3.23 -8.53
N ASP A 79 -11.68 2.18 -7.81
CA ASP A 79 -11.92 0.84 -8.35
C ASP A 79 -10.64 0.20 -8.96
N LEU A 80 -9.46 0.64 -8.49
CA LEU A 80 -8.16 0.12 -8.94
C LEU A 80 -7.74 -1.15 -8.18
N ILE A 81 -8.26 -1.30 -6.96
CA ILE A 81 -8.01 -2.48 -6.11
C ILE A 81 -9.31 -2.99 -5.50
N GLN A 82 -9.32 -4.30 -5.28
CA GLN A 82 -10.40 -4.97 -4.59
C GLN A 82 -10.44 -4.59 -3.10
N VAL A 83 -11.65 -4.47 -2.54
CA VAL A 83 -11.88 -4.11 -1.13
C VAL A 83 -11.17 -5.07 -0.16
N GLN A 84 -11.02 -6.33 -0.56
CA GLN A 84 -10.30 -7.37 0.19
C GLN A 84 -8.85 -6.96 0.48
N ILE A 85 -8.19 -6.27 -0.44
CA ILE A 85 -6.80 -5.81 -0.28
C ILE A 85 -6.74 -4.69 0.77
N VAL A 86 -7.73 -3.80 0.78
CA VAL A 86 -7.85 -2.73 1.80
C VAL A 86 -8.01 -3.34 3.19
N VAL A 87 -8.92 -4.31 3.33
CA VAL A 87 -9.15 -5.01 4.61
C VAL A 87 -7.88 -5.69 5.09
N LEU A 88 -7.14 -6.36 4.19
CA LEU A 88 -5.88 -7.00 4.53
C LEU A 88 -4.83 -5.99 5.02
N THR A 89 -4.65 -4.85 4.33
CA THR A 89 -3.72 -3.79 4.77
C THR A 89 -4.13 -3.21 6.13
N PHE A 90 -5.44 -3.03 6.36
CA PHE A 90 -5.97 -2.54 7.63
C PHE A 90 -5.69 -3.51 8.78
N VAL A 91 -5.94 -4.80 8.60
CA VAL A 91 -5.67 -5.82 9.62
C VAL A 91 -4.18 -5.86 9.96
N ILE A 92 -3.30 -5.88 8.96
CA ILE A 92 -1.84 -5.88 9.18
C ILE A 92 -1.41 -4.62 9.94
N SER A 93 -1.89 -3.44 9.54
CA SER A 93 -1.57 -2.18 10.22
C SER A 93 -2.03 -2.18 11.68
N THR A 94 -3.21 -2.74 11.94
CA THR A 94 -3.77 -2.86 13.30
C THR A 94 -2.97 -3.82 14.16
N VAL A 95 -2.54 -4.96 13.60
CA VAL A 95 -1.69 -5.93 14.31
C VAL A 95 -0.37 -5.28 14.74
N PHE A 96 0.32 -4.57 13.83
CA PHE A 96 1.56 -3.88 14.19
C PHE A 96 1.34 -2.77 15.23
N ALA A 97 0.23 -2.03 15.14
CA ALA A 97 -0.11 -1.02 16.13
C ALA A 97 -0.36 -1.62 17.52
N ILE A 98 -1.07 -2.75 17.60
CA ILE A 98 -1.32 -3.48 18.86
C ILE A 98 0.00 -3.99 19.43
N ILE A 99 0.85 -4.64 18.60
CA ILE A 99 2.15 -5.15 19.05
C ILE A 99 3.00 -4.01 19.63
N TYR A 100 3.05 -2.87 18.93
CA TYR A 100 3.77 -1.69 19.42
C TYR A 100 3.24 -1.18 20.76
N LEU A 101 1.91 -1.10 20.93
CA LEU A 101 1.30 -0.69 22.20
C LEU A 101 1.59 -1.66 23.35
N LEU A 102 1.70 -2.96 23.08
CA LEU A 102 2.03 -3.99 24.07
C LEU A 102 3.53 -4.06 24.42
N THR A 103 4.41 -3.59 23.53
CA THR A 103 5.87 -3.56 23.74
C THR A 103 6.39 -2.22 24.27
N LYS A 104 5.50 -1.26 24.47
CA LYS A 104 5.79 0.05 25.06
C LYS A 104 5.73 0.00 26.58
#